data_AF-A0A4U3AI75-F1
#
_entry.id   AF-A0A4U3AI75-F1
#
_cell.length_a   1.000
_cell.length_b   1.000
_cell.length_c   1.000
_cell.angle_alpha   90.00
_cell.angle_beta   90.00
_cell.angle_gamma   90.00
#
_symmetry.space_group_name_H-M   'P 1'
#
loop_
_entity.id
_entity.type
_entity.pdbx_description
1 polymer ?
#
loop_
_entity_poly.entity_id
_entity_poly.type
_entity_poly.pdbx_seq_one_letter_code
_entity_poly.pdbx_strand_id
1 'polypeptide(L)'
;VQEEQTIAGMPFYVGEFMGTEVIITRSGVGKVNAAACTQTLIHKFDVDAIINTGVAGGLHPEVKVGDVVISTNVTHHDVSKTQMKNLFPFQEGFIASKELIELA
;
A
#
# COMPACT_ATOMS: atom_id res chain seq x y z
N VAL A 1 -4.90 1.09 -20.71
CA VAL A 1 -4.90 2.45 -20.12
C VAL A 1 -5.89 3.28 -20.90
N GLN A 2 -6.91 3.80 -20.22
CA GLN A 2 -7.92 4.68 -20.81
C GLN A 2 -7.54 6.14 -20.59
N GLU A 3 -6.98 6.45 -19.42
CA GLU A 3 -6.54 7.80 -19.06
C GLU A 3 -5.21 7.75 -18.28
N GLU A 4 -4.38 8.77 -18.44
CA GLU A 4 -3.18 9.00 -17.64
C GLU A 4 -3.23 10.41 -17.04
N GLN A 5 -3.07 10.51 -15.72
CA GLN A 5 -2.96 11.77 -15.00
C GLN A 5 -1.66 11.82 -14.22
N THR A 6 -0.98 12.98 -14.21
CA THR A 6 0.16 13.22 -13.33
C THR A 6 -0.27 14.13 -12.19
N ILE A 7 -0.12 13.67 -10.94
CA ILE A 7 -0.49 14.42 -9.73
C ILE A 7 0.68 14.37 -8.75
N ALA A 8 1.10 15.53 -8.25
CA ALA A 8 2.27 15.65 -7.36
C ALA A 8 3.53 14.95 -7.91
N GLY A 9 3.69 14.91 -9.24
CA GLY A 9 4.81 14.24 -9.92
C GLY A 9 4.71 12.72 -10.03
N MET A 10 3.60 12.10 -9.61
CA MET A 10 3.34 10.67 -9.73
C MET A 10 2.35 10.40 -10.88
N PRO A 11 2.60 9.39 -11.73
CA PRO A 11 1.66 8.99 -12.78
C PRO A 11 0.56 8.09 -12.20
N PHE A 12 -0.68 8.31 -12.61
CA PHE A 12 -1.85 7.50 -12.31
C PHE A 12 -2.48 7.05 -13.63
N TYR A 13 -2.47 5.74 -13.86
CA TYR A 13 -3.01 5.11 -15.06
C TYR A 13 -4.37 4.53 -14.73
N VAL A 14 -5.43 5.12 -15.26
CA VAL A 14 -6.81 4.66 -15.09
C VAL A 14 -7.16 3.72 -16.24
N GLY A 15 -7.86 2.64 -15.93
CA GLY A 15 -8.41 1.75 -16.93
C GLY A 15 -9.32 0.70 -16.30
N GLU A 16 -9.61 -0.33 -17.08
CA GLU A 16 -10.48 -1.43 -16.65
C GLU A 16 -9.73 -2.75 -16.77
N PHE A 17 -9.92 -3.61 -15.77
CA PHE A 17 -9.44 -4.97 -15.77
C PHE A 17 -10.58 -5.90 -15.34
N MET A 18 -10.97 -6.81 -16.24
CA MET A 18 -12.06 -7.77 -15.99
C MET A 18 -13.38 -7.13 -15.51
N GLY A 19 -13.79 -5.99 -16.10
CA GLY A 19 -15.02 -5.30 -15.68
C GLY A 19 -14.88 -4.43 -14.44
N THR A 20 -13.69 -4.36 -13.83
CA THR A 20 -13.42 -3.55 -12.63
C THR A 20 -12.54 -2.36 -13.01
N GLU A 21 -12.90 -1.16 -12.58
CA GLU A 21 -12.04 0.01 -12.73
C GLU A 21 -10.78 -0.16 -11.86
N VAL A 22 -9.61 0.01 -12.47
CA VAL A 22 -8.32 -0.17 -11.80
C VAL A 22 -7.44 1.03 -12.09
N ILE A 23 -6.78 1.50 -11.03
CA ILE A 23 -5.80 2.57 -11.10
C ILE A 23 -4.44 1.99 -10.73
N ILE A 24 -3.51 2.08 -11.67
CA ILE A 24 -2.12 1.68 -11.46
C ILE A 24 -1.29 2.95 -11.26
N THR A 25 -0.47 2.97 -10.22
CA THR A 25 0.45 4.08 -9.96
C THR A 25 1.74 3.56 -9.35
N ARG A 26 2.76 4.42 -9.28
CA ARG A 26 4.02 4.16 -8.59
C ARG A 26 4.29 5.30 -7.62
N SER A 27 4.20 5.03 -6.32
CA SER A 27 4.45 6.02 -5.27
C SER A 27 5.87 6.56 -5.26
N GLY A 28 6.84 5.79 -5.72
CA GLY A 28 8.26 6.05 -5.46
C GLY A 28 8.70 5.53 -4.09
N VAL A 29 9.93 5.87 -3.70
CA VAL A 29 10.59 5.29 -2.51
C VAL A 29 10.31 6.11 -1.26
N GLY A 30 9.99 5.43 -0.15
CA GLY A 30 9.90 6.03 1.17
C GLY A 30 8.47 6.27 1.68
N LYS A 31 8.34 6.35 3.01
CA LYS A 31 7.05 6.42 3.72
C LYS A 31 6.23 7.66 3.34
N VAL A 32 6.87 8.82 3.16
CA VAL A 32 6.19 10.07 2.79
C VAL A 32 5.57 9.98 1.39
N ASN A 33 6.32 9.43 0.43
CA ASN A 33 5.85 9.23 -0.93
C ASN A 33 4.68 8.24 -1.00
N ALA A 34 4.79 7.10 -0.31
CA ALA A 34 3.72 6.11 -0.21
C ALA A 34 2.44 6.71 0.40
N ALA A 35 2.58 7.51 1.47
CA ALA A 35 1.45 8.18 2.11
C ALA A 35 0.79 9.21 1.18
N ALA A 36 1.56 10.06 0.50
CA ALA A 36 1.01 11.06 -0.43
C ALA A 36 0.32 10.42 -1.64
N CYS A 37 0.88 9.34 -2.17
CA CYS A 37 0.29 8.56 -3.26
C CYS A 37 -1.04 7.94 -2.84
N THR A 38 -1.04 7.24 -1.70
CA THR A 38 -2.23 6.59 -1.12
C THR A 38 -3.33 7.61 -0.82
N GLN A 39 -2.97 8.74 -0.23
CA GLN A 39 -3.89 9.85 0.01
C GLN A 39 -4.54 10.35 -1.29
N THR A 40 -3.77 10.43 -2.37
CA THR A 40 -4.29 10.84 -3.69
C THR A 40 -5.25 9.81 -4.26
N LEU A 41 -4.94 8.52 -4.16
CA LEU A 41 -5.84 7.43 -4.55
C LEU A 41 -7.18 7.56 -3.82
N ILE A 42 -7.16 7.73 -2.50
CA ILE A 42 -8.37 7.84 -1.69
C ILE A 42 -9.15 9.12 -2.02
N HIS A 43 -8.51 10.30 -1.97
CA HIS A 43 -9.24 11.56 -2.02
C HIS A 43 -9.67 11.98 -3.42
N LYS A 44 -8.90 11.64 -4.45
CA LYS A 44 -9.19 12.08 -5.82
C LYS A 44 -9.93 11.02 -6.63
N PHE A 45 -9.59 9.75 -6.41
CA PHE A 45 -10.13 8.65 -7.19
C PHE A 45 -11.16 7.81 -6.42
N ASP A 46 -11.35 8.08 -5.12
CA ASP A 46 -12.38 7.43 -4.29
C ASP A 46 -12.31 5.89 -4.37
N VAL A 47 -11.08 5.35 -4.33
CA VAL A 47 -10.86 3.90 -4.48
C VAL A 47 -11.44 3.10 -3.31
N ASP A 48 -12.11 1.98 -3.62
CA ASP A 48 -12.68 1.08 -2.60
C ASP A 48 -11.60 0.28 -1.86
N ALA A 49 -10.49 -0.03 -2.53
CA ALA A 49 -9.42 -0.86 -2.00
C ALA A 49 -8.03 -0.45 -2.55
N ILE A 50 -6.99 -0.73 -1.77
CA ILE A 50 -5.59 -0.48 -2.15
C ILE A 50 -4.80 -1.77 -2.01
N ILE A 51 -4.16 -2.18 -3.11
CA ILE A 51 -3.21 -3.28 -3.14
C ILE A 51 -1.82 -2.69 -3.37
N ASN A 52 -0.93 -2.86 -2.39
CA ASN A 52 0.47 -2.45 -2.52
C ASN A 52 1.34 -3.68 -2.83
N THR A 53 1.84 -3.75 -4.07
CA THR A 53 2.73 -4.82 -4.52
C THR A 53 4.18 -4.33 -4.63
N GLY A 54 5.14 -5.19 -4.29
CA GLY A 54 6.56 -4.88 -4.45
C GLY A 54 7.44 -6.03 -4.02
N VAL A 55 8.75 -5.77 -3.95
CA VAL A 55 9.74 -6.72 -3.43
C VAL A 55 10.07 -6.39 -1.98
N ALA A 56 10.42 -7.41 -1.19
CA ALA A 56 10.81 -7.28 0.21
C ALA A 56 11.98 -8.22 0.56
N GLY A 57 12.70 -7.88 1.63
CA GLY A 57 13.69 -8.78 2.22
C GLY A 57 13.03 -9.76 3.18
N GLY A 58 13.26 -11.06 2.99
CA GLY A 58 12.79 -12.09 3.90
C GLY A 58 13.58 -12.09 5.22
N LEU A 59 12.88 -11.91 6.34
CA LEU A 59 13.47 -12.01 7.69
C LEU A 59 13.20 -13.38 8.34
N HIS A 60 12.09 -14.03 7.97
CA HIS A 60 11.76 -15.35 8.49
C HIS A 60 12.61 -16.41 7.78
N PRO A 61 13.26 -17.35 8.49
CA PRO A 61 14.18 -18.33 7.88
C PRO A 61 13.56 -19.21 6.80
N GLU A 62 12.24 -19.38 6.82
CA GLU A 62 11.51 -20.19 5.84
C GLU A 62 11.16 -19.44 4.56
N VAL A 63 11.23 -18.10 4.56
CA VAL A 63 10.93 -17.27 3.38
C VAL A 63 12.12 -17.30 2.43
N LYS A 64 11.87 -17.71 1.20
CA LYS A 64 12.86 -17.86 0.13
C LYS A 64 12.66 -16.83 -0.97
N VAL A 65 13.70 -16.65 -1.78
CA VAL A 65 13.62 -15.81 -2.99
C VAL A 65 12.55 -16.39 -3.93
N GLY A 66 11.59 -15.55 -4.32
CA GLY A 66 10.46 -15.94 -5.17
C GLY A 66 9.17 -16.23 -4.42
N ASP A 67 9.21 -16.37 -3.09
CA ASP A 67 7.99 -16.54 -2.30
C ASP A 67 7.15 -15.26 -2.32
N VAL A 68 5.83 -15.44 -2.39
CA VAL A 68 4.85 -14.36 -2.25
C VAL A 68 4.44 -14.29 -0.78
N VAL A 69 4.58 -13.10 -0.19
CA VAL A 69 4.20 -12.84 1.20
C VAL A 69 2.99 -11.92 1.21
N ILE A 70 1.88 -12.39 1.78
CA ILE A 70 0.67 -11.61 2.01
C ILE A 70 0.70 -11.09 3.44
N SER A 71 0.68 -9.77 3.62
CA SER A 71 0.72 -9.17 4.95
C SER A 71 -0.64 -9.26 5.64
N THR A 72 -0.65 -9.75 6.89
CA THR A 72 -1.83 -9.69 7.76
C THR A 72 -1.88 -8.40 8.58
N ASN A 73 -0.71 -7.80 8.83
CA ASN A 73 -0.54 -6.48 9.42
C ASN A 73 0.82 -5.90 8.99
N VAL A 74 1.00 -4.58 9.17
CA VAL A 74 2.28 -3.89 9.00
C VAL A 74 2.53 -2.93 10.16
N THR A 75 3.80 -2.73 10.52
CA THR A 75 4.22 -1.76 11.55
C THR A 75 5.46 -1.00 11.07
N HIS A 76 5.73 0.16 11.68
CA HIS A 76 6.99 0.84 11.54
C HIS A 76 8.04 0.19 12.46
N HIS A 77 9.16 -0.26 11.88
CA HIS A 77 10.28 -0.80 12.65
C HIS A 77 11.20 0.31 13.19
N ASP A 78 11.12 1.51 12.60
CA ASP A 78 12.00 2.65 12.85
C ASP A 78 11.33 3.77 13.67
N VAL A 79 10.12 3.53 14.18
CA VAL A 79 9.39 4.46 15.04
C VAL A 79 9.23 3.82 16.42
N SER A 80 9.47 4.59 17.48
CA SER A 80 9.37 4.06 18.84
C SER A 80 7.91 3.68 19.17
N LYS A 81 7.71 2.57 19.89
CA LYS A 81 6.38 2.15 20.35
C LYS A 81 5.70 3.22 21.19
N THR A 82 6.45 3.93 22.03
CA THR A 82 5.93 5.03 22.84
C THR A 82 5.36 6.15 21.97
N GLN A 83 6.02 6.51 20.86
CA GLN A 83 5.47 7.48 19.91
C GLN A 83 4.22 6.94 19.22
N MET A 84 4.27 5.70 18.71
CA MET A 84 3.12 5.08 18.03
C MET A 84 1.87 5.00 18.91
N LYS A 85 2.03 4.77 20.22
CA LYS A 85 0.92 4.73 21.19
C LYS A 85 0.37 6.10 21.55
N ASN A 86 1.24 7.11 21.68
CA ASN A 86 0.90 8.37 22.34
C ASN A 86 0.74 9.56 21.38
N LEU A 87 1.08 9.39 20.11
CA LEU A 87 0.92 10.42 19.08
C LEU A 87 0.00 9.90 17.98
N PHE A 88 -0.76 10.80 17.37
CA PHE A 88 -1.58 10.48 16.20
C PHE A 88 -0.73 9.72 15.15
N PRO A 89 -1.22 8.62 14.54
CA PRO A 89 -2.60 8.11 14.59
C PRO A 89 -2.92 7.15 15.75
N PHE A 90 -2.08 7.07 16.79
CA PHE A 90 -2.27 6.23 17.98
C PHE A 90 -2.37 4.74 17.66
N GLN A 91 -1.60 4.27 16.67
CA GLN A 91 -1.57 2.87 16.25
C GLN A 91 -0.14 2.34 16.18
N GLU A 92 0.07 1.17 16.75
CA GLU A 92 1.33 0.42 16.64
C GLU A 92 1.40 -0.47 15.39
N GLY A 93 0.29 -0.66 14.70
CA GLY A 93 0.26 -1.46 13.49
C GLY A 93 -1.05 -1.27 12.74
N PHE A 94 -0.99 -1.52 11.44
CA PHE A 94 -2.10 -1.37 10.52
C PHE A 94 -2.52 -2.77 10.07
N ILE A 95 -3.75 -3.15 10.41
CA ILE A 95 -4.31 -4.47 10.11
C ILE A 95 -4.79 -4.46 8.66
N ALA A 96 -4.38 -5.47 7.90
CA ALA A 96 -4.84 -5.64 6.52
C ALA A 96 -6.27 -6.20 6.46
N SER A 97 -6.97 -5.96 5.36
CA SER A 97 -8.33 -6.47 5.16
C SER A 97 -8.34 -8.00 5.15
N LYS A 98 -9.16 -8.60 6.01
CA LYS A 98 -9.33 -10.06 6.06
C LYS A 98 -9.83 -10.62 4.72
N GLU A 99 -10.79 -9.94 4.11
CA GLU A 99 -11.36 -10.34 2.81
C GLU A 99 -10.28 -10.37 1.72
N LEU A 100 -9.42 -9.36 1.66
CA LEU A 100 -8.34 -9.32 0.67
C LEU A 100 -7.25 -10.36 0.94
N ILE A 101 -7.00 -10.69 2.22
CA ILE A 101 -6.07 -11.77 2.59
C ILE A 101 -6.62 -13.14 2.15
N GLU A 102 -7.92 -13.37 2.33
CA GLU A 102 -8.57 -14.63 1.96
C GLU A 102 -8.69 -14.84 0.45
N LEU A 103 -8.67 -13.75 -0.33
CA LEU A 103 -8.68 -13.78 -1.80
C LEU A 103 -7.30 -14.09 -2.43
N ALA A 104 -6.21 -13.95 -1.67
CA ALA A 104 -4.83 -14.06 -2.17
C ALA A 104 -4.30 -15.50 -2.11
#